data_AF-A0A2A9P3I4-F1
#
_entry.id   AF-A0A2A9P3I4-F1
#
_cell.length_a   1.000
_cell.length_b   1.000
_cell.length_c   1.000
_cell.angle_alpha   90.00
_cell.angle_beta   90.00
_cell.angle_gamma   90.00
#
_symmetry.space_group_name_H-M   'P 1'
#
loop_
_entity.id
_entity.type
_entity.pdbx_description
1 polymer ?
#
loop_
_entity_poly.entity_id
_entity_poly.type
_entity_poly.pdbx_seq_one_letter_code
_entity_poly.pdbx_strand_id
1 'polypeptide(L)'
;MGRWDSPYTSPAACFRDRQPKARTAGEKKCDSPTEDCDETPDQKRTVLPRRAPAAGCQDVKEECVGTEVSCARRQDPELCFAAREKAPWIAAGSHDCLDATEEKCVGTDEWCKTDQAKSIYGSSESCLSFREPGAPSWRQRSLENCQEKDAEDCEATEEYCGRFTGLKERLRCFATRQRPPFSVIYSPGCDEYQTSELCNGTANWCRETTALSLYGSETDCLELRGKVPERRKWQPKAANCSDASESCLGTEKVCNSLVHDHLRDDCFAARERPPFLPATPALCLKEKPADEGCLGTYAWCMHQFRQANYATAKQCFSLRGLDIAEFEKQLEDGLVTSLDTAFATLLINMTLARSSLEAAKPFFIDRLRLVREYRWDLAVFASRKAFGRYIAPDGER
;
A
#
# COMPACT_ATOMS: atom_id res chain seq x y z
N MET A 1 14.50 17.84 -64.34
CA MET A 1 15.07 17.14 -63.17
C MET A 1 16.51 17.60 -63.01
N GLY A 2 16.75 18.59 -62.16
CA GLY A 2 18.11 19.10 -61.91
C GLY A 2 18.81 18.23 -60.86
N ARG A 3 20.01 17.74 -61.18
CA ARG A 3 20.90 17.09 -60.21
C ARG A 3 21.40 18.14 -59.23
N TRP A 4 21.21 17.87 -57.94
CA TRP A 4 21.86 18.58 -56.86
C TRP A 4 23.18 17.87 -56.57
N ASP A 5 24.27 18.41 -57.11
CA ASP A 5 25.60 17.96 -56.73
C ASP A 5 25.90 18.50 -55.33
N SER A 6 25.95 17.60 -54.35
CA SER A 6 26.37 17.94 -53.00
C SER A 6 27.81 18.44 -53.05
N PRO A 7 28.13 19.60 -52.44
CA PRO A 7 29.49 20.14 -52.44
C PRO A 7 30.47 19.31 -51.58
N TYR A 8 29.98 18.28 -50.89
CA TYR A 8 30.77 17.46 -49.99
C TYR A 8 31.15 16.13 -50.65
N THR A 9 32.46 15.89 -50.78
CA THR A 9 33.03 14.68 -51.38
C THR A 9 32.96 13.44 -50.48
N SER A 10 32.53 13.56 -49.22
CA SER A 10 32.27 12.44 -48.33
C SER A 10 31.38 12.83 -47.14
N PRO A 11 30.68 11.87 -46.50
CA PRO A 11 29.92 12.10 -45.26
C PRO A 11 30.79 12.68 -44.14
N ALA A 12 32.06 12.26 -44.03
CA ALA A 12 32.98 12.75 -43.00
C ALA A 12 33.32 14.25 -43.16
N ALA A 13 33.33 14.77 -44.39
CA ALA A 13 33.53 16.20 -44.64
C ALA A 13 32.32 17.05 -44.17
N CYS A 14 31.11 16.54 -44.36
CA CYS A 14 29.87 17.16 -43.88
C CYS A 14 29.83 17.23 -42.34
N PHE A 15 30.30 16.19 -41.65
CA PHE A 15 30.34 16.17 -40.18
C PHE A 15 31.40 17.09 -39.57
N ARG A 16 32.54 17.33 -40.23
CA ARG A 16 33.54 18.31 -39.75
C ARG A 16 33.03 19.74 -39.82
N ASP A 17 32.31 20.10 -40.86
CA ASP A 17 31.73 21.44 -41.01
C ASP A 17 30.57 21.71 -40.03
N ARG A 18 29.93 20.65 -39.52
CA ARG A 18 28.82 20.74 -38.56
C ARG A 18 29.23 20.56 -37.10
N GLN A 19 30.49 20.31 -36.80
CA GLN A 19 30.91 20.40 -35.40
C GLN A 19 30.71 21.84 -34.94
N PRO A 20 30.09 22.08 -33.77
CA PRO A 20 29.97 23.42 -33.22
C PRO A 20 31.39 23.96 -33.08
N LYS A 21 31.76 24.93 -33.94
CA LYS A 21 32.97 25.71 -33.75
C LYS A 21 32.88 26.19 -32.32
N ALA A 22 33.83 25.75 -31.48
CA ALA A 22 34.00 26.31 -30.15
C ALA A 22 33.93 27.81 -30.35
N ARG A 23 32.91 28.45 -29.78
CA ARG A 23 32.90 29.89 -29.65
C ARG A 23 34.13 30.19 -28.82
N THR A 24 35.26 30.46 -29.48
CA THR A 24 36.31 31.25 -28.89
C THR A 24 35.57 32.46 -28.37
N ALA A 25 35.54 32.56 -27.04
CA ALA A 25 35.07 33.75 -26.36
C ALA A 25 35.66 34.92 -27.13
N GLY A 26 34.79 35.78 -27.67
CA GLY A 26 35.22 36.91 -28.44
C GLY A 26 36.22 37.66 -27.57
N GLU A 27 37.49 37.64 -27.99
CA GLU A 27 38.50 38.56 -27.50
C GLU A 27 37.89 39.94 -27.66
N LYS A 28 37.39 40.51 -26.56
CA LYS A 28 37.26 41.95 -26.43
C LYS A 28 38.68 42.48 -26.57
N LYS A 29 39.03 42.94 -27.76
CA LYS A 29 40.18 43.81 -27.94
C LYS A 29 39.93 45.06 -27.10
N CYS A 30 40.60 45.16 -25.95
CA CYS A 30 40.82 46.43 -25.26
C CYS A 30 41.74 47.24 -26.21
N ASP A 31 41.18 48.09 -27.09
CA ASP A 31 41.93 48.89 -28.09
C ASP A 31 42.64 50.13 -27.47
N SER A 32 42.82 50.16 -26.15
CA SER A 32 43.39 51.30 -25.40
C SER A 32 44.59 50.84 -24.55
N PRO A 33 45.82 51.33 -24.78
CA PRO A 33 47.02 50.90 -24.03
C PRO A 33 47.12 51.38 -22.56
N THR A 34 46.02 51.82 -21.93
CA THR A 34 46.07 52.46 -20.60
C THR A 34 44.90 52.10 -19.67
N GLU A 35 44.07 51.11 -19.99
CA GLU A 35 43.03 50.64 -19.08
C GLU A 35 43.32 49.20 -18.67
N ASP A 36 43.67 49.02 -17.40
CA ASP A 36 43.74 47.73 -16.72
C ASP A 36 42.38 47.04 -16.82
N CYS A 37 42.26 46.12 -17.79
CA CYS A 37 41.18 45.13 -17.88
C CYS A 37 41.44 44.05 -16.79
N ASP A 38 41.46 44.46 -15.51
CA ASP A 38 41.57 43.58 -14.34
C ASP A 38 40.26 42.78 -14.26
N GLU A 39 40.29 41.55 -14.80
CA GLU A 39 39.26 40.55 -14.53
C GLU A 39 39.24 40.32 -13.02
N THR A 40 38.36 41.05 -12.32
CA THR A 40 38.15 40.85 -10.89
C THR A 40 37.92 39.35 -10.68
N PRO A 41 38.75 38.67 -9.87
CA PRO A 41 38.69 37.24 -9.73
C PRO A 41 37.27 36.88 -9.32
N ASP A 42 36.66 35.98 -10.10
CA ASP A 42 35.35 35.37 -9.88
C ASP A 42 35.23 35.03 -8.38
N GLN A 43 34.70 35.97 -7.60
CA GLN A 43 34.54 35.80 -6.17
C GLN A 43 33.46 34.74 -6.06
N LYS A 44 33.89 33.47 -5.94
CA LYS A 44 33.02 32.33 -5.67
C LYS A 44 32.15 32.71 -4.49
N ARG A 45 30.94 33.15 -4.80
CA ARG A 45 29.96 33.59 -3.82
C ARG A 45 29.74 32.38 -2.94
N THR A 46 30.19 32.48 -1.69
CA THR A 46 30.11 31.34 -0.78
C THR A 46 28.63 31.14 -0.47
N VAL A 47 28.05 30.08 -1.03
CA VAL A 47 26.67 29.71 -0.79
C VAL A 47 26.58 29.25 0.68
N LEU A 48 25.71 29.90 1.46
CA LEU A 48 25.55 29.57 2.87
C LEU A 48 24.60 28.37 3.02
N PRO A 49 24.85 27.46 3.97
CA PRO A 49 23.94 26.35 4.21
C PRO A 49 22.58 26.86 4.68
N ARG A 50 21.54 26.15 4.26
CA ARG A 50 20.17 26.36 4.74
C ARG A 50 20.01 25.71 6.11
N ARG A 51 19.33 26.38 7.05
CA ARG A 51 19.11 25.91 8.42
C ARG A 51 17.64 25.65 8.69
N ALA A 52 17.33 24.48 9.25
CA ALA A 52 16.02 24.18 9.80
C ALA A 52 15.79 24.92 11.13
N PRO A 53 14.54 25.20 11.52
CA PRO A 53 14.23 25.75 12.83
C PRO A 53 14.67 24.80 13.96
N ALA A 54 15.24 25.34 15.05
CA ALA A 54 15.64 24.57 16.22
C ALA A 54 14.45 24.41 17.18
N ALA A 55 14.17 23.18 17.60
CA ALA A 55 13.09 22.87 18.53
C ALA A 55 13.32 23.54 19.90
N GLY A 56 12.29 24.22 20.43
CA GLY A 56 12.31 24.82 21.77
C GLY A 56 13.12 26.11 21.89
N CYS A 57 13.55 26.71 20.78
CA CYS A 57 14.34 27.93 20.80
C CYS A 57 13.44 29.20 20.71
N GLN A 58 13.77 30.24 21.49
CA GLN A 58 13.02 31.51 21.58
C GLN A 58 13.76 32.73 20.99
N ASP A 59 15.00 32.56 20.50
CA ASP A 59 15.79 33.63 19.86
C ASP A 59 15.24 33.96 18.45
N VAL A 60 15.52 35.15 17.93
CA VAL A 60 15.17 35.57 16.57
C VAL A 60 16.26 35.25 15.55
N LYS A 61 17.41 34.75 15.99
CA LYS A 61 18.51 34.33 15.12
C LYS A 61 18.10 33.21 14.17
N GLU A 62 18.71 33.18 13.00
CA GLU A 62 18.46 32.17 11.96
C GLU A 62 18.64 30.73 12.47
N GLU A 63 19.60 30.50 13.36
CA GLU A 63 19.85 29.17 13.95
C GLU A 63 18.66 28.65 14.76
N CYS A 64 17.81 29.57 15.22
CA CYS A 64 16.63 29.33 16.02
C CYS A 64 15.39 29.21 15.13
N VAL A 65 15.12 30.23 14.32
CA VAL A 65 13.89 30.35 13.53
C VAL A 65 13.96 29.66 12.16
N GLY A 66 15.15 29.24 11.74
CA GLY A 66 15.41 28.69 10.41
C GLY A 66 15.60 29.75 9.31
N THR A 67 16.16 29.32 8.17
CA THR A 67 16.45 30.20 7.04
C THR A 67 15.19 30.82 6.44
N GLU A 68 14.07 30.10 6.39
CA GLU A 68 12.83 30.61 5.78
C GLU A 68 12.29 31.83 6.52
N VAL A 69 12.11 31.71 7.84
CA VAL A 69 11.61 32.80 8.68
C VAL A 69 12.63 33.93 8.75
N SER A 70 13.93 33.61 8.79
CA SER A 70 15.00 34.62 8.80
C SER A 70 15.03 35.46 7.52
N CYS A 71 14.96 34.82 6.34
CA CYS A 71 14.97 35.52 5.05
C CYS A 71 13.66 36.27 4.78
N ALA A 72 12.50 35.72 5.17
CA ALA A 72 11.21 36.39 5.04
C ALA A 72 11.14 37.75 5.78
N ARG A 73 11.94 37.92 6.84
CA ARG A 73 12.00 39.17 7.63
C ARG A 73 12.95 40.22 7.04
N ARG A 74 13.73 39.89 6.00
CA ARG A 74 14.67 40.82 5.36
C ARG A 74 13.93 41.75 4.42
N GLN A 75 14.53 42.92 4.17
CA GLN A 75 14.01 43.87 3.19
C GLN A 75 14.00 43.30 1.76
N ASP A 76 14.94 42.38 1.47
CA ASP A 76 15.03 41.66 0.20
C ASP A 76 15.16 40.14 0.47
N PRO A 77 14.01 39.42 0.58
CA PRO A 77 13.99 37.99 0.81
C PRO A 77 14.64 37.20 -0.33
N GLU A 78 14.49 37.64 -1.59
CA GLU A 78 15.01 36.94 -2.77
C GLU A 78 16.55 36.89 -2.77
N LEU A 79 17.21 38.03 -2.49
CA LEU A 79 18.67 38.06 -2.33
C LEU A 79 19.13 37.19 -1.15
N CYS A 80 18.35 37.13 -0.07
CA CYS A 80 18.65 36.29 1.08
C CYS A 80 18.60 34.80 0.71
N PHE A 81 17.55 34.36 0.00
CA PHE A 81 17.41 32.97 -0.44
C PHE A 81 18.42 32.59 -1.54
N ALA A 82 18.73 33.50 -2.47
CA ALA A 82 19.73 33.27 -3.52
C ALA A 82 21.15 33.09 -2.98
N ALA A 83 21.43 33.58 -1.77
CA ALA A 83 22.71 33.37 -1.07
C ALA A 83 22.78 32.03 -0.32
N ARG A 84 21.73 31.19 -0.39
CA ARG A 84 21.60 29.94 0.35
C ARG A 84 21.58 28.73 -0.56
N GLU A 85 21.92 27.58 0.00
CA GLU A 85 21.65 26.30 -0.64
C GLU A 85 20.13 26.15 -0.86
N LYS A 86 19.77 25.56 -2.00
CA LYS A 86 18.37 25.26 -2.30
C LYS A 86 17.83 24.28 -1.26
N ALA A 87 16.58 24.47 -0.86
CA ALA A 87 15.96 23.49 0.03
C ALA A 87 15.70 22.19 -0.73
N PRO A 88 15.79 21.02 -0.06
CA PRO A 88 15.42 19.76 -0.69
C PRO A 88 13.95 19.79 -1.11
N TRP A 89 13.65 19.06 -2.20
CA TRP A 89 12.28 18.81 -2.59
C TRP A 89 11.62 17.81 -1.64
N ILE A 90 10.45 18.14 -1.11
CA ILE A 90 9.71 17.27 -0.19
C ILE A 90 8.49 16.74 -0.92
N ALA A 91 8.42 15.42 -1.12
CA ALA A 91 7.23 14.78 -1.66
C ALA A 91 6.09 14.81 -0.63
N ALA A 92 4.86 14.93 -1.13
CA ALA A 92 3.64 14.86 -0.31
C ALA A 92 3.60 13.55 0.50
N GLY A 93 3.18 13.64 1.77
CA GLY A 93 3.08 12.47 2.67
C GLY A 93 4.40 11.75 2.97
N SER A 94 5.55 12.40 2.73
CA SER A 94 6.86 11.77 2.99
C SER A 94 7.14 11.58 4.48
N HIS A 95 6.54 12.38 5.37
CA HIS A 95 6.77 12.37 6.82
C HIS A 95 5.48 12.41 7.63
N ASP A 96 5.58 12.03 8.91
CA ASP A 96 4.48 12.17 9.87
C ASP A 96 4.21 13.66 10.15
N CYS A 97 2.94 14.00 9.98
CA CYS A 97 2.44 15.35 9.93
C CYS A 97 1.54 15.65 11.11
N LEU A 98 1.82 16.72 11.83
CA LEU A 98 0.92 17.22 12.87
C LEU A 98 -0.08 18.22 12.29
N ASP A 99 0.37 19.02 11.32
CA ASP A 99 -0.43 20.02 10.65
C ASP A 99 -0.51 19.72 9.15
N ALA A 100 -1.73 19.53 8.65
CA ALA A 100 -2.00 19.20 7.26
C ALA A 100 -1.58 20.30 6.26
N THR A 101 -1.19 21.49 6.74
CA THR A 101 -0.73 22.61 5.91
C THR A 101 0.79 22.71 5.79
N GLU A 102 1.56 21.94 6.56
CA GLU A 102 3.03 21.97 6.50
C GLU A 102 3.55 21.37 5.18
N GLU A 103 4.71 21.88 4.70
CA GLU A 103 5.32 21.44 3.43
C GLU A 103 5.54 19.93 3.37
N LYS A 104 5.95 19.32 4.47
CA LYS A 104 6.16 17.87 4.56
C LYS A 104 4.90 17.03 4.36
N CYS A 105 3.72 17.66 4.45
CA CYS A 105 2.42 17.01 4.38
C CYS A 105 1.84 17.12 2.98
N VAL A 106 1.71 18.35 2.49
CA VAL A 106 1.16 18.63 1.16
C VAL A 106 2.18 18.46 0.04
N GLY A 107 3.48 18.46 0.36
CA GLY A 107 4.58 18.43 -0.59
C GLY A 107 4.98 19.82 -1.09
N THR A 108 6.22 19.98 -1.55
CA THR A 108 6.79 21.27 -1.98
C THR A 108 5.96 21.98 -3.05
N ASP A 109 5.42 21.25 -4.04
CA ASP A 109 4.63 21.84 -5.12
C ASP A 109 3.34 22.50 -4.62
N GLU A 110 2.52 21.76 -3.87
CA GLU A 110 1.27 22.27 -3.29
C GLU A 110 1.54 23.30 -2.19
N TRP A 111 2.59 23.10 -1.39
CA TRP A 111 2.97 24.06 -0.36
C TRP A 111 3.35 25.42 -0.95
N CYS A 112 4.13 25.45 -2.03
CA CYS A 112 4.49 26.70 -2.73
C CYS A 112 3.26 27.45 -3.30
N LYS A 113 2.11 26.78 -3.46
CA LYS A 113 0.85 27.40 -3.89
C LYS A 113 0.06 28.05 -2.74
N THR A 114 0.39 27.75 -1.48
CA THR A 114 -0.28 28.32 -0.30
C THR A 114 0.00 29.81 -0.12
N ASP A 115 -0.90 30.52 0.55
CA ASP A 115 -0.72 31.94 0.90
C ASP A 115 0.49 32.15 1.81
N GLN A 116 0.77 31.18 2.70
CA GLN A 116 1.94 31.23 3.58
C GLN A 116 3.24 31.21 2.76
N ALA A 117 3.41 30.26 1.85
CA ALA A 117 4.60 30.21 1.01
C ALA A 117 4.71 31.45 0.11
N LYS A 118 3.61 31.89 -0.50
CA LYS A 118 3.57 33.12 -1.29
C LYS A 118 3.93 34.37 -0.46
N SER A 119 3.55 34.42 0.82
CA SER A 119 3.96 35.51 1.71
C SER A 119 5.46 35.52 2.00
N ILE A 120 6.12 34.36 1.99
CA ILE A 120 7.55 34.19 2.26
C ILE A 120 8.40 34.44 1.00
N TYR A 121 7.97 33.91 -0.15
CA TYR A 121 8.74 33.89 -1.40
C TYR A 121 8.25 34.89 -2.45
N GLY A 122 7.12 35.57 -2.22
CA GLY A 122 6.47 36.48 -3.16
C GLY A 122 5.60 35.79 -4.22
N SER A 123 5.99 34.59 -4.68
CA SER A 123 5.23 33.80 -5.66
C SER A 123 5.52 32.30 -5.55
N SER A 124 4.69 31.49 -6.19
CA SER A 124 4.87 30.04 -6.26
C SER A 124 6.08 29.65 -7.11
N GLU A 125 6.30 30.38 -8.21
CA GLU A 125 7.45 30.20 -9.10
C GLU A 125 8.76 30.53 -8.39
N SER A 126 8.79 31.63 -7.62
CA SER A 126 9.95 32.01 -6.79
C SER A 126 10.23 30.95 -5.73
N CYS A 127 9.19 30.49 -5.01
CA CYS A 127 9.30 29.40 -4.03
C CYS A 127 9.94 28.15 -4.63
N LEU A 128 9.45 27.67 -5.79
CA LEU A 128 9.99 26.49 -6.48
C LEU A 128 11.42 26.71 -6.98
N SER A 129 11.78 27.93 -7.39
CA SER A 129 13.13 28.24 -7.87
C SER A 129 14.21 28.07 -6.78
N PHE A 130 13.84 28.27 -5.50
CA PHE A 130 14.70 28.08 -4.34
C PHE A 130 14.67 26.65 -3.76
N ARG A 131 14.01 25.73 -4.46
CA ARG A 131 14.00 24.29 -4.15
C ARG A 131 14.88 23.55 -5.13
N GLU A 132 15.47 22.46 -4.67
CA GLU A 132 16.04 21.46 -5.55
C GLU A 132 14.93 20.94 -6.47
N PRO A 133 15.21 20.66 -7.75
CA PRO A 133 14.19 20.13 -8.65
C PRO A 133 13.68 18.81 -8.07
N GLY A 134 12.36 18.68 -7.97
CA GLY A 134 11.75 17.43 -7.57
C GLY A 134 12.10 16.30 -8.52
N ALA A 135 12.07 15.08 -8.00
CA ALA A 135 12.05 13.89 -8.84
C ALA A 135 10.89 14.02 -9.84
N PRO A 136 11.09 13.80 -11.14
CA PRO A 136 10.00 13.85 -12.12
C PRO A 136 8.84 12.95 -11.67
N SER A 137 7.62 13.44 -11.81
CA SER A 137 6.42 12.67 -11.47
C SER A 137 6.36 11.38 -12.28
N TRP A 138 5.90 10.29 -11.67
CA TRP A 138 5.60 9.08 -12.41
C TRP A 138 4.52 9.34 -13.45
N ARG A 139 4.80 9.03 -14.72
CA ARG A 139 3.85 9.18 -15.82
C ARG A 139 3.20 7.84 -16.12
N GLN A 140 1.87 7.85 -16.20
CA GLN A 140 1.10 6.78 -16.85
C GLN A 140 0.93 7.11 -18.33
N ARG A 141 0.72 6.08 -19.17
CA ARG A 141 0.61 6.26 -20.61
C ARG A 141 -0.59 7.15 -20.92
N SER A 142 -0.32 8.35 -21.46
CA SER A 142 -1.35 9.19 -22.04
C SER A 142 -1.48 8.85 -23.52
N LEU A 143 -2.67 8.45 -23.98
CA LEU A 143 -2.91 8.14 -25.39
C LEU A 143 -3.16 9.41 -26.23
N GLU A 144 -3.30 10.58 -25.61
CA GLU A 144 -3.72 11.80 -26.31
C GLU A 144 -2.54 12.66 -26.76
N ASN A 145 -2.40 12.83 -28.09
CA ASN A 145 -1.61 13.86 -28.77
C ASN A 145 -0.09 13.91 -28.53
N CYS A 146 0.55 12.75 -28.50
CA CYS A 146 2.01 12.68 -28.46
C CYS A 146 2.67 12.82 -29.83
N GLN A 147 3.20 14.02 -30.11
CA GLN A 147 3.97 14.30 -31.33
C GLN A 147 5.44 13.88 -31.22
N GLU A 148 6.00 13.92 -30.01
CA GLU A 148 7.39 13.52 -29.74
C GLU A 148 7.46 12.10 -29.21
N LYS A 149 7.90 11.15 -30.05
CA LYS A 149 7.92 9.71 -29.74
C LYS A 149 8.97 9.28 -28.71
N ASP A 150 9.80 10.19 -28.21
CA ASP A 150 10.91 9.87 -27.31
C ASP A 150 10.85 10.60 -25.95
N ALA A 151 9.79 11.38 -25.72
CA ALA A 151 9.58 12.03 -24.43
C ALA A 151 8.96 11.04 -23.43
N GLU A 152 9.47 11.03 -22.19
CA GLU A 152 8.87 10.25 -21.08
C GLU A 152 7.39 10.62 -20.86
N ASP A 153 7.05 11.89 -21.09
CA ASP A 153 5.67 12.38 -21.03
C ASP A 153 4.72 11.65 -22.00
N CYS A 154 5.25 10.99 -23.02
CA CYS A 154 4.47 10.29 -24.04
C CYS A 154 4.39 8.78 -23.87
N GLU A 155 5.48 8.14 -23.45
CA GLU A 155 5.52 6.68 -23.38
C GLU A 155 5.08 6.11 -22.03
N ALA A 156 4.97 6.95 -21.00
CA ALA A 156 4.94 6.60 -19.59
C ALA A 156 6.33 6.24 -19.04
N THR A 157 6.47 6.32 -17.71
CA THR A 157 7.75 6.12 -17.02
C THR A 157 8.25 4.69 -17.14
N GLU A 158 7.37 3.68 -17.14
CA GLU A 158 7.76 2.27 -17.24
C GLU A 158 8.37 1.93 -18.60
N GLU A 159 7.75 2.39 -19.67
CA GLU A 159 8.26 2.22 -21.03
C GLU A 159 9.54 3.01 -21.25
N TYR A 160 9.57 4.28 -20.81
CA TYR A 160 10.74 5.13 -20.95
C TYR A 160 11.97 4.55 -20.26
N CYS A 161 11.85 4.20 -18.96
CA CYS A 161 12.92 3.54 -18.24
C CYS A 161 13.17 2.10 -18.75
N GLY A 162 12.16 1.41 -19.25
CA GLY A 162 12.26 0.07 -19.82
C GLY A 162 13.22 -0.03 -21.02
N ARG A 163 13.45 1.07 -21.74
CA ARG A 163 14.41 1.16 -22.87
C ARG A 163 15.86 0.87 -22.46
N PHE A 164 16.23 1.06 -21.19
CA PHE A 164 17.57 0.71 -20.72
C PHE A 164 17.74 -0.81 -20.71
N THR A 165 18.76 -1.31 -21.41
CA THR A 165 19.06 -2.74 -21.52
C THR A 165 19.66 -3.31 -20.23
N GLY A 166 20.43 -2.50 -19.50
CA GLY A 166 21.01 -2.87 -18.21
C GLY A 166 20.04 -2.68 -17.05
N LEU A 167 19.86 -3.72 -16.23
CA LEU A 167 18.96 -3.69 -15.07
C LEU A 167 19.34 -2.57 -14.09
N LYS A 168 20.63 -2.34 -13.87
CA LYS A 168 21.13 -1.31 -12.94
C LYS A 168 20.78 0.10 -13.41
N GLU A 169 20.95 0.38 -14.69
CA GLU A 169 20.62 1.66 -15.33
C GLU A 169 19.11 1.91 -15.29
N ARG A 170 18.33 0.86 -15.55
CA ARG A 170 16.87 0.90 -15.48
C ARG A 170 16.35 1.19 -14.06
N LEU A 171 16.83 0.47 -13.05
CA LEU A 171 16.45 0.71 -11.66
C LEU A 171 16.89 2.11 -11.19
N ARG A 172 18.05 2.61 -11.65
CA ARG A 172 18.47 3.99 -11.41
C ARG A 172 17.51 4.99 -12.05
N CYS A 173 17.02 4.73 -13.28
CA CYS A 173 16.00 5.55 -13.91
C CYS A 173 14.76 5.64 -13.02
N PHE A 174 14.20 4.51 -12.60
CA PHE A 174 13.03 4.51 -11.71
C PHE A 174 13.26 5.21 -10.37
N ALA A 175 14.41 4.97 -9.73
CA ALA A 175 14.74 5.55 -8.43
C ALA A 175 14.86 7.08 -8.43
N THR A 176 15.06 7.69 -9.61
CA THR A 176 15.11 9.15 -9.76
C THR A 176 13.74 9.78 -10.02
N ARG A 177 12.67 9.00 -10.13
CA ARG A 177 11.29 9.48 -10.27
C ARG A 177 10.57 9.44 -8.94
N GLN A 178 9.48 10.19 -8.84
CA GLN A 178 8.54 10.01 -7.75
C GLN A 178 7.98 8.59 -7.80
N ARG A 179 7.97 7.90 -6.66
CA ARG A 179 7.38 6.56 -6.57
C ARG A 179 5.87 6.65 -6.82
N PRO A 180 5.30 5.84 -7.74
CA PRO A 180 3.86 5.87 -7.97
C PRO A 180 3.15 5.30 -6.74
N PRO A 181 1.89 5.71 -6.49
CA PRO A 181 1.14 5.23 -5.35
C PRO A 181 0.97 3.72 -5.40
N PHE A 182 0.99 3.08 -4.22
CA PHE A 182 0.70 1.66 -4.12
C PHE A 182 -0.80 1.44 -4.32
N SER A 183 -1.15 0.71 -5.38
CA SER A 183 -2.52 0.38 -5.72
C SER A 183 -2.94 -0.89 -5.01
N VAL A 184 -4.07 -0.84 -4.31
CA VAL A 184 -4.75 -2.07 -3.84
C VAL A 184 -5.59 -2.64 -4.98
N ILE A 185 -5.96 -3.91 -4.88
CA ILE A 185 -6.88 -4.52 -5.84
C ILE A 185 -8.17 -3.71 -5.91
N TYR A 186 -8.59 -3.40 -7.13
CA TYR A 186 -9.76 -2.57 -7.41
C TYR A 186 -9.61 -1.14 -6.82
N SER A 187 -8.49 -0.49 -7.10
CA SER A 187 -8.26 0.90 -6.72
C SER A 187 -9.16 1.86 -7.53
N PRO A 188 -9.44 3.07 -7.02
CA PRO A 188 -10.12 4.10 -7.81
C PRO A 188 -9.42 4.32 -9.15
N GLY A 189 -10.17 4.30 -10.26
CA GLY A 189 -9.60 4.41 -11.60
C GLY A 189 -9.27 3.08 -12.28
N CYS A 190 -9.51 1.94 -11.63
CA CYS A 190 -9.60 0.66 -12.33
C CYS A 190 -10.76 0.73 -13.33
N ASP A 191 -10.43 0.65 -14.62
CA ASP A 191 -11.39 0.54 -15.72
C ASP A 191 -11.82 -0.92 -15.89
N GLU A 192 -12.66 -1.21 -16.89
CA GLU A 192 -13.12 -2.58 -17.14
C GLU A 192 -11.97 -3.53 -17.54
N TYR A 193 -10.77 -3.03 -17.82
CA TYR A 193 -9.62 -3.82 -18.25
C TYR A 193 -8.78 -4.32 -17.06
N GLN A 194 -8.98 -5.60 -16.74
CA GLN A 194 -8.38 -6.30 -15.58
C GLN A 194 -6.86 -6.55 -15.66
N THR A 195 -6.10 -5.87 -16.50
CA THR A 195 -4.64 -6.08 -16.62
C THR A 195 -3.82 -4.91 -16.10
N SER A 196 -4.45 -3.82 -15.67
CA SER A 196 -3.73 -2.68 -15.12
C SER A 196 -3.33 -2.90 -13.66
N GLU A 197 -2.22 -2.28 -13.23
CA GLU A 197 -1.80 -2.26 -11.82
C GLU A 197 -2.90 -1.72 -10.88
N LEU A 198 -3.73 -0.78 -11.37
CA LEU A 198 -4.86 -0.22 -10.61
C LEU A 198 -5.95 -1.27 -10.32
N CYS A 199 -6.15 -2.21 -11.23
CA CYS A 199 -7.14 -3.28 -11.09
C CYS A 199 -6.58 -4.46 -10.29
N ASN A 200 -5.38 -4.92 -10.64
CA ASN A 200 -4.75 -6.12 -10.04
C ASN A 200 -4.03 -5.83 -8.73
N GLY A 201 -3.83 -4.56 -8.40
CA GLY A 201 -3.04 -4.13 -7.26
C GLY A 201 -1.53 -4.29 -7.51
N THR A 202 -0.75 -3.41 -6.89
CA THR A 202 0.71 -3.34 -7.01
C THR A 202 1.39 -4.63 -6.60
N ALA A 203 0.91 -5.31 -5.55
CA ALA A 203 1.48 -6.59 -5.11
C ALA A 203 1.41 -7.66 -6.20
N ASN A 204 0.25 -7.81 -6.84
CA ASN A 204 0.10 -8.79 -7.91
C ASN A 204 0.82 -8.33 -9.18
N TRP A 205 0.74 -7.04 -9.53
CA TRP A 205 1.46 -6.47 -10.66
C TRP A 205 2.96 -6.78 -10.60
N CYS A 206 3.59 -6.59 -9.44
CA CYS A 206 5.02 -6.88 -9.25
C CYS A 206 5.39 -8.37 -9.38
N ARG A 207 4.41 -9.29 -9.37
CA ARG A 207 4.60 -10.73 -9.63
C ARG A 207 4.41 -11.10 -11.10
N GLU A 208 3.80 -10.23 -11.90
CA GLU A 208 3.57 -10.50 -13.31
C GLU A 208 4.89 -10.53 -14.08
N THR A 209 4.97 -11.40 -15.09
CA THR A 209 6.21 -11.58 -15.89
C THR A 209 6.68 -10.29 -16.54
N THR A 210 5.76 -9.42 -16.95
CA THR A 210 6.03 -8.09 -17.51
C THR A 210 6.76 -7.21 -16.49
N ALA A 211 6.23 -7.07 -15.27
CA ALA A 211 6.88 -6.30 -14.21
C ALA A 211 8.21 -6.93 -13.80
N LEU A 212 8.29 -8.25 -13.64
CA LEU A 212 9.56 -8.94 -13.32
C LEU A 212 10.63 -8.70 -14.39
N SER A 213 10.25 -8.66 -15.67
CA SER A 213 11.17 -8.34 -16.75
C SER A 213 11.67 -6.89 -16.71
N LEU A 214 10.86 -5.97 -16.18
CA LEU A 214 11.20 -4.56 -16.01
C LEU A 214 12.08 -4.36 -14.77
N TYR A 215 11.66 -4.83 -13.60
CA TYR A 215 12.30 -4.53 -12.32
C TYR A 215 13.34 -5.56 -11.90
N GLY A 216 13.41 -6.72 -12.54
CA GLY A 216 14.34 -7.81 -12.20
C GLY A 216 13.85 -8.72 -11.08
N SER A 217 13.12 -8.18 -10.10
CA SER A 217 12.50 -8.95 -9.01
C SER A 217 11.21 -8.31 -8.48
N GLU A 218 10.38 -9.09 -7.78
CA GLU A 218 9.19 -8.57 -7.08
C GLU A 218 9.59 -7.54 -6.00
N THR A 219 10.69 -7.81 -5.27
CA THR A 219 11.19 -6.92 -4.22
C THR A 219 11.60 -5.55 -4.78
N ASP A 220 12.38 -5.51 -5.86
CA ASP A 220 12.81 -4.26 -6.48
C ASP A 220 11.61 -3.46 -7.02
N CYS A 221 10.62 -4.15 -7.58
CA CYS A 221 9.36 -3.54 -8.01
C CYS A 221 8.64 -2.86 -6.83
N LEU A 222 8.45 -3.58 -5.72
CA LEU A 222 7.76 -3.07 -4.53
C LEU A 222 8.52 -1.92 -3.85
N GLU A 223 9.85 -1.97 -3.80
CA GLU A 223 10.67 -0.90 -3.23
C GLU A 223 10.57 0.43 -4.00
N LEU A 224 10.27 0.35 -5.30
CA LEU A 224 10.07 1.50 -6.17
C LEU A 224 8.64 2.04 -6.14
N ARG A 225 7.76 1.49 -5.31
CA ARG A 225 6.37 1.93 -5.13
C ARG A 225 6.20 2.76 -3.87
N GLY A 226 5.08 3.47 -3.79
CA GLY A 226 4.64 4.19 -2.62
C GLY A 226 4.40 3.25 -1.43
N LYS A 227 4.11 3.85 -0.26
CA LYS A 227 3.73 3.06 0.92
C LYS A 227 2.43 2.31 0.65
N VAL A 228 2.34 1.08 1.15
CA VAL A 228 1.08 0.32 1.15
C VAL A 228 0.03 1.15 1.90
N PRO A 229 -1.12 1.45 1.29
CA PRO A 229 -2.14 2.26 1.93
C PRO A 229 -2.75 1.51 3.12
N GLU A 230 -3.34 2.26 4.05
CA GLU A 230 -4.15 1.65 5.10
C GLU A 230 -5.33 0.88 4.51
N ARG A 231 -5.84 -0.08 5.27
CA ARG A 231 -7.00 -0.88 4.86
C ARG A 231 -8.18 0.04 4.62
N ARG A 232 -8.83 -0.14 3.46
CA ARG A 232 -10.02 0.64 3.12
C ARG A 232 -11.21 0.15 3.94
N LYS A 233 -12.09 1.06 4.33
CA LYS A 233 -13.33 0.70 5.01
C LYS A 233 -14.14 -0.30 4.19
N TRP A 234 -14.69 -1.30 4.85
CA TRP A 234 -15.65 -2.22 4.24
C TRP A 234 -16.90 -1.44 3.78
N GLN A 235 -17.32 -1.64 2.54
CA GLN A 235 -18.48 -0.93 1.97
C GLN A 235 -19.63 -1.92 1.73
N PRO A 236 -20.79 -1.76 2.40
CA PRO A 236 -21.98 -2.51 2.03
C PRO A 236 -22.48 -2.05 0.66
N LYS A 237 -23.24 -2.90 -0.02
CA LYS A 237 -23.91 -2.54 -1.27
C LYS A 237 -24.84 -1.34 -1.04
N ALA A 238 -24.71 -0.30 -1.85
CA ALA A 238 -25.59 0.87 -1.77
C ALA A 238 -26.98 0.56 -2.35
N ALA A 239 -28.00 1.21 -1.81
CA ALA A 239 -29.34 1.15 -2.36
C ALA A 239 -29.44 2.02 -3.63
N ASN A 240 -30.06 1.50 -4.69
CA ASN A 240 -30.42 2.25 -5.91
C ASN A 240 -29.23 2.88 -6.67
N CYS A 241 -28.06 2.24 -6.64
CA CYS A 241 -26.93 2.65 -7.46
C CYS A 241 -26.80 1.74 -8.70
N SER A 242 -26.20 2.27 -9.77
CA SER A 242 -26.05 1.57 -11.06
C SER A 242 -24.61 1.55 -11.59
N ASP A 243 -23.69 2.25 -10.94
CA ASP A 243 -22.28 2.30 -11.33
C ASP A 243 -21.53 1.05 -10.87
N ALA A 244 -20.44 0.73 -11.56
CA ALA A 244 -19.62 -0.44 -11.25
C ALA A 244 -18.70 -0.24 -10.04
N SER A 245 -18.74 0.92 -9.37
CA SER A 245 -17.82 1.21 -8.27
C SER A 245 -18.03 0.31 -7.05
N GLU A 246 -16.99 0.15 -6.23
CA GLU A 246 -17.09 -0.53 -4.94
C GLU A 246 -18.09 0.14 -3.99
N SER A 247 -18.22 1.47 -4.06
CA SER A 247 -19.24 2.22 -3.29
C SER A 247 -20.66 1.89 -3.68
N CYS A 248 -20.89 1.47 -4.92
CA CYS A 248 -22.19 1.01 -5.34
C CYS A 248 -22.39 -0.48 -5.08
N LEU A 249 -21.51 -1.30 -5.65
CA LEU A 249 -21.66 -2.75 -5.66
C LEU A 249 -21.44 -3.37 -4.28
N GLY A 250 -20.67 -2.70 -3.43
CA GLY A 250 -20.18 -3.19 -2.15
C GLY A 250 -18.91 -4.04 -2.29
N THR A 251 -18.08 -4.03 -1.25
CA THR A 251 -16.80 -4.75 -1.19
C THR A 251 -16.98 -6.25 -1.44
N GLU A 252 -18.01 -6.88 -0.85
CA GLU A 252 -18.27 -8.32 -1.03
C GLU A 252 -18.47 -8.69 -2.50
N LYS A 253 -19.31 -7.94 -3.21
CA LYS A 253 -19.61 -8.21 -4.62
C LYS A 253 -18.40 -7.93 -5.51
N VAL A 254 -17.66 -6.84 -5.27
CA VAL A 254 -16.45 -6.51 -6.03
C VAL A 254 -15.38 -7.58 -5.86
N CYS A 255 -14.99 -7.92 -4.63
CA CYS A 255 -13.91 -8.89 -4.40
C CYS A 255 -14.31 -10.29 -4.89
N ASN A 256 -15.57 -10.72 -4.69
CA ASN A 256 -16.04 -12.02 -5.19
C ASN A 256 -16.29 -12.07 -6.71
N SER A 257 -16.23 -10.92 -7.42
CA SER A 257 -16.28 -10.89 -8.89
C SER A 257 -14.94 -11.22 -9.53
N LEU A 258 -13.86 -11.20 -8.76
CA LEU A 258 -12.51 -11.54 -9.23
C LEU A 258 -12.43 -13.04 -9.50
N VAL A 259 -11.92 -13.36 -10.70
CA VAL A 259 -11.84 -14.72 -11.23
C VAL A 259 -10.83 -15.56 -10.45
N HIS A 260 -9.71 -14.96 -10.05
CA HIS A 260 -8.63 -15.66 -9.37
C HIS A 260 -8.76 -15.57 -7.84
N ASP A 261 -8.68 -16.71 -7.16
CA ASP A 261 -8.83 -16.80 -5.70
C ASP A 261 -7.82 -15.94 -4.94
N HIS A 262 -6.56 -15.90 -5.39
CA HIS A 262 -5.53 -15.07 -4.74
C HIS A 262 -5.84 -13.57 -4.84
N LEU A 263 -6.37 -13.09 -5.97
CA LEU A 263 -6.80 -11.70 -6.12
C LEU A 263 -8.00 -11.38 -5.23
N ARG A 264 -8.91 -12.34 -5.07
CA ARG A 264 -10.05 -12.19 -4.15
C ARG A 264 -9.59 -12.09 -2.71
N ASP A 265 -8.66 -12.94 -2.29
CA ASP A 265 -8.12 -12.93 -0.93
C ASP A 265 -7.35 -11.63 -0.65
N ASP A 266 -6.50 -11.19 -1.58
CA ASP A 266 -5.78 -9.91 -1.50
C ASP A 266 -6.75 -8.71 -1.52
N CYS A 267 -7.84 -8.80 -2.29
CA CYS A 267 -8.90 -7.79 -2.30
C CYS A 267 -9.50 -7.62 -0.92
N PHE A 268 -9.89 -8.73 -0.27
CA PHE A 268 -10.42 -8.71 1.09
C PHE A 268 -9.38 -8.28 2.14
N ALA A 269 -8.12 -8.70 2.00
CA ALA A 269 -7.04 -8.33 2.93
C ALA A 269 -6.73 -6.82 2.92
N ALA A 270 -6.97 -6.15 1.79
CA ALA A 270 -6.85 -4.70 1.64
C ALA A 270 -8.04 -3.90 2.22
N ARG A 271 -9.06 -4.57 2.77
CA ARG A 271 -10.20 -3.92 3.44
C ARG A 271 -10.25 -4.23 4.92
N GLU A 272 -10.92 -3.36 5.67
CA GLU A 272 -11.37 -3.66 7.02
C GLU A 272 -12.28 -4.89 7.00
N ARG A 273 -12.31 -5.63 8.11
CA ARG A 273 -13.15 -6.81 8.20
C ARG A 273 -14.64 -6.42 8.22
N PRO A 274 -15.50 -7.13 7.47
CA PRO A 274 -16.95 -6.94 7.59
C PRO A 274 -17.42 -7.17 9.04
N PRO A 275 -18.40 -6.39 9.52
CA PRO A 275 -18.98 -6.61 10.83
C PRO A 275 -19.77 -7.93 10.86
N PHE A 276 -19.81 -8.58 12.03
CA PHE A 276 -20.68 -9.71 12.27
C PHE A 276 -22.05 -9.22 12.71
N LEU A 277 -23.07 -9.37 11.85
CA LEU A 277 -24.40 -8.80 12.04
C LEU A 277 -25.35 -9.81 12.72
N PRO A 278 -26.12 -9.40 13.75
CA PRO A 278 -27.23 -10.20 14.26
C PRO A 278 -28.40 -10.19 13.26
N ALA A 279 -29.22 -11.25 13.31
CA ALA A 279 -30.43 -11.32 12.50
C ALA A 279 -31.41 -10.21 12.90
N THR A 280 -31.91 -9.46 11.92
CA THR A 280 -32.88 -8.38 12.14
C THR A 280 -34.14 -8.64 11.31
N PRO A 281 -35.11 -9.41 11.83
CA PRO A 281 -36.32 -9.78 11.07
C PRO A 281 -37.12 -8.60 10.51
N ALA A 282 -37.03 -7.43 11.16
CA ALA A 282 -37.69 -6.20 10.71
C ALA A 282 -37.16 -5.68 9.35
N LEU A 283 -35.93 -6.05 8.97
CA LEU A 283 -35.32 -5.69 7.68
C LEU A 283 -35.69 -6.67 6.56
N CYS A 284 -36.34 -7.79 6.88
CA CYS A 284 -36.73 -8.80 5.91
C CYS A 284 -37.96 -8.38 5.10
N LEU A 285 -37.72 -7.67 3.98
CA LEU A 285 -38.78 -7.32 3.03
C LEU A 285 -39.23 -8.56 2.26
N LYS A 286 -40.54 -8.85 2.24
CA LYS A 286 -41.12 -10.05 1.61
C LYS A 286 -40.82 -10.19 0.11
N GLU A 287 -40.53 -9.08 -0.56
CA GLU A 287 -40.37 -9.03 -2.02
C GLU A 287 -38.91 -9.05 -2.48
N LYS A 288 -37.93 -9.01 -1.56
CA LYS A 288 -36.51 -9.02 -1.89
C LYS A 288 -35.83 -10.27 -1.33
N PRO A 289 -34.81 -10.80 -2.02
CA PRO A 289 -33.94 -11.80 -1.41
C PRO A 289 -33.44 -11.27 -0.07
N ALA A 290 -33.59 -12.08 0.98
CA ALA A 290 -33.16 -11.72 2.32
C ALA A 290 -31.65 -11.50 2.32
N ASP A 291 -31.20 -10.30 2.65
CA ASP A 291 -29.79 -9.96 2.75
C ASP A 291 -29.19 -10.37 4.11
N GLU A 292 -27.88 -10.14 4.27
CA GLU A 292 -27.19 -10.44 5.52
C GLU A 292 -27.75 -9.66 6.72
N GLY A 293 -28.23 -8.43 6.53
CA GLY A 293 -28.83 -7.64 7.61
C GLY A 293 -30.13 -8.26 8.12
N CYS A 294 -30.95 -8.82 7.21
CA CYS A 294 -32.16 -9.55 7.54
C CYS A 294 -31.87 -10.89 8.24
N LEU A 295 -31.02 -11.74 7.63
CA LEU A 295 -30.77 -13.10 8.14
C LEU A 295 -29.78 -13.17 9.30
N GLY A 296 -28.93 -12.15 9.44
CA GLY A 296 -27.73 -12.20 10.27
C GLY A 296 -26.61 -12.98 9.60
N THR A 297 -25.37 -12.65 9.96
CA THR A 297 -24.17 -13.24 9.35
C THR A 297 -24.14 -14.76 9.43
N TYR A 298 -24.55 -15.35 10.56
CA TYR A 298 -24.49 -16.80 10.73
C TYR A 298 -25.33 -17.53 9.68
N ALA A 299 -26.62 -17.18 9.60
CA ALA A 299 -27.52 -17.81 8.63
C ALA A 299 -27.16 -17.45 7.19
N TRP A 300 -26.67 -16.22 6.96
CA TRP A 300 -26.14 -15.79 5.66
C TRP A 300 -24.96 -16.67 5.20
N CYS A 301 -23.92 -16.83 6.02
CA CYS A 301 -22.77 -17.67 5.66
C CYS A 301 -23.13 -19.17 5.59
N MET A 302 -24.06 -19.66 6.41
CA MET A 302 -24.47 -21.07 6.36
C MET A 302 -25.29 -21.41 5.12
N HIS A 303 -26.18 -20.52 4.69
CA HIS A 303 -27.19 -20.85 3.68
C HIS A 303 -27.04 -20.08 2.37
N GLN A 304 -26.45 -18.88 2.40
CA GLN A 304 -26.37 -17.98 1.25
C GLN A 304 -24.95 -17.74 0.73
N PHE A 305 -23.92 -18.39 1.29
CA PHE A 305 -22.53 -18.16 0.85
C PHE A 305 -22.32 -18.36 -0.65
N ARG A 306 -23.03 -19.31 -1.27
CA ARG A 306 -22.96 -19.55 -2.73
C ARG A 306 -23.56 -18.41 -3.54
N GLN A 307 -24.61 -17.77 -3.04
CA GLN A 307 -25.22 -16.61 -3.71
C GLN A 307 -24.28 -15.40 -3.67
N ALA A 308 -23.50 -15.27 -2.59
CA ALA A 308 -22.42 -14.30 -2.47
C ALA A 308 -21.11 -14.74 -3.18
N ASN A 309 -21.12 -15.87 -3.88
CA ASN A 309 -20.00 -16.43 -4.65
C ASN A 309 -18.75 -16.79 -3.81
N TYR A 310 -18.94 -17.15 -2.54
CA TYR A 310 -17.90 -17.78 -1.73
C TYR A 310 -17.71 -19.25 -2.10
N ALA A 311 -16.47 -19.75 -1.98
CA ALA A 311 -16.17 -21.16 -2.25
C ALA A 311 -16.80 -22.08 -1.17
N THR A 312 -16.78 -21.65 0.09
CA THR A 312 -17.32 -22.40 1.23
C THR A 312 -17.93 -21.48 2.28
N ALA A 313 -18.84 -22.02 3.12
CA ALA A 313 -19.33 -21.32 4.31
C ALA A 313 -18.19 -20.93 5.26
N LYS A 314 -17.16 -21.80 5.39
CA LYS A 314 -15.97 -21.52 6.20
C LYS A 314 -15.26 -20.25 5.73
N GLN A 315 -15.07 -20.06 4.42
CA GLN A 315 -14.46 -18.84 3.88
C GLN A 315 -15.27 -17.59 4.25
N CYS A 316 -16.60 -17.65 4.13
CA CYS A 316 -17.50 -16.55 4.52
C CYS A 316 -17.34 -16.15 5.99
N PHE A 317 -17.20 -17.13 6.88
CA PHE A 317 -16.95 -16.91 8.31
C PHE A 317 -15.56 -16.37 8.60
N SER A 318 -14.52 -16.94 7.98
CA SER A 318 -13.13 -16.51 8.18
C SER A 318 -12.91 -15.06 7.78
N LEU A 319 -13.53 -14.60 6.70
CA LEU A 319 -13.49 -13.20 6.28
C LEU A 319 -14.09 -12.24 7.33
N ARG A 320 -15.06 -12.71 8.10
CA ARG A 320 -15.69 -11.98 9.21
C ARG A 320 -15.00 -12.20 10.55
N GLY A 321 -13.79 -12.79 10.53
CA GLY A 321 -12.97 -13.02 11.71
C GLY A 321 -13.42 -14.20 12.57
N LEU A 322 -14.32 -15.05 12.07
CA LEU A 322 -14.69 -16.30 12.75
C LEU A 322 -13.95 -17.47 12.11
N ASP A 323 -12.93 -17.97 12.82
CA ASP A 323 -12.34 -19.25 12.49
C ASP A 323 -13.20 -20.37 13.11
N ILE A 324 -14.09 -20.93 12.28
CA ILE A 324 -14.96 -22.03 12.68
C ILE A 324 -14.16 -23.24 13.15
N ALA A 325 -12.97 -23.51 12.57
CA ALA A 325 -12.18 -24.65 12.96
C ALA A 325 -11.57 -24.45 14.36
N GLU A 326 -11.11 -23.23 14.65
CA GLU A 326 -10.64 -22.88 15.98
C GLU A 326 -11.78 -22.88 17.01
N PHE A 327 -12.97 -22.40 16.64
CA PHE A 327 -14.14 -22.46 17.52
C PHE A 327 -14.60 -23.90 17.79
N GLU A 328 -14.68 -24.74 16.77
CA GLU A 328 -15.01 -26.17 16.90
C GLU A 328 -14.01 -26.87 17.81
N LYS A 329 -12.72 -26.59 17.64
CA LYS A 329 -11.66 -27.11 18.51
C LYS A 329 -11.80 -26.63 19.95
N GLN A 330 -12.10 -25.34 20.18
CA GLN A 330 -12.33 -24.81 21.53
C GLN A 330 -13.56 -25.42 22.19
N LEU A 331 -14.64 -25.65 21.43
CA LEU A 331 -15.81 -26.37 21.91
C LEU A 331 -15.48 -27.83 22.25
N GLU A 332 -14.73 -28.51 21.39
CA GLU A 332 -14.28 -29.88 21.60
C GLU A 332 -13.44 -29.97 22.88
N ASP A 333 -12.41 -29.14 23.02
CA ASP A 333 -11.53 -29.10 24.19
C ASP A 333 -12.30 -28.74 25.48
N GLY A 334 -13.22 -27.77 25.41
CA GLY A 334 -14.06 -27.36 26.52
C GLY A 334 -15.05 -28.44 26.97
N LEU A 335 -15.69 -29.12 26.02
CA LEU A 335 -16.59 -30.23 26.32
C LEU A 335 -15.84 -31.43 26.87
N VAL A 336 -14.70 -31.78 26.28
CA VAL A 336 -13.81 -32.83 26.78
C VAL A 336 -13.40 -32.55 28.22
N THR A 337 -12.98 -31.33 28.53
CA THR A 337 -12.58 -30.93 29.90
C THR A 337 -13.75 -31.03 30.88
N SER A 338 -14.94 -30.60 30.48
CA SER A 338 -16.15 -30.66 31.30
C SER A 338 -16.57 -32.10 31.58
N LEU A 339 -16.52 -32.97 30.56
CA LEU A 339 -16.83 -34.39 30.70
C LEU A 339 -15.79 -35.13 31.53
N ASP A 340 -14.50 -34.85 31.34
CA ASP A 340 -13.41 -35.39 32.17
C ASP A 340 -13.65 -35.06 33.65
N THR A 341 -14.04 -33.82 33.95
CA THR A 341 -14.35 -33.37 35.31
C THR A 341 -15.55 -34.14 35.88
N ALA A 342 -16.64 -34.26 35.11
CA ALA A 342 -17.82 -35.01 35.54
C ALA A 342 -17.52 -36.50 35.78
N PHE A 343 -16.71 -37.12 34.94
CA PHE A 343 -16.28 -38.51 35.10
C PHE A 343 -15.36 -38.70 36.31
N ALA A 344 -14.42 -37.78 36.54
CA ALA A 344 -13.58 -37.81 37.73
C ALA A 344 -14.44 -37.70 39.01
N THR A 345 -15.38 -36.76 39.06
CA THR A 345 -16.31 -36.61 40.19
C THR A 345 -17.17 -37.86 40.39
N LEU A 346 -17.68 -38.45 39.30
CA LEU A 346 -18.43 -39.69 39.37
C LEU A 346 -17.59 -40.84 39.95
N LEU A 347 -16.35 -41.00 39.48
CA LEU A 347 -15.43 -42.02 39.98
C LEU A 347 -15.10 -41.83 41.46
N ILE A 348 -14.86 -40.60 41.89
CA ILE A 348 -14.62 -40.26 43.31
C ILE A 348 -15.85 -40.64 44.15
N ASN A 349 -17.05 -40.22 43.75
CA ASN A 349 -18.28 -40.52 44.48
C ASN A 349 -18.55 -42.03 44.55
N MET A 350 -18.30 -42.76 43.46
CA MET A 350 -18.45 -44.21 43.43
C MET A 350 -17.41 -44.91 44.32
N THR A 351 -16.17 -44.41 44.35
CA THR A 351 -15.10 -44.92 45.22
C THR A 351 -15.45 -44.70 46.68
N LEU A 352 -15.94 -43.50 47.04
CA LEU A 352 -16.42 -43.19 48.39
C LEU A 352 -17.59 -44.10 48.79
N ALA A 353 -18.55 -44.34 47.90
CA ALA A 353 -19.72 -45.19 48.17
C ALA A 353 -19.38 -46.69 48.27
N ARG A 354 -18.32 -47.15 47.58
CA ARG A 354 -17.93 -48.56 47.49
C ARG A 354 -16.68 -48.91 48.31
N SER A 355 -16.20 -47.99 49.15
CA SER A 355 -15.05 -48.13 50.04
C SER A 355 -13.67 -48.35 49.40
N SER A 356 -13.59 -48.67 48.10
CA SER A 356 -12.32 -48.77 47.37
C SER A 356 -12.50 -48.53 45.86
N LEU A 357 -11.39 -48.16 45.20
CA LEU A 357 -11.36 -47.94 43.76
C LEU A 357 -11.65 -49.25 42.99
N GLU A 358 -11.11 -50.38 43.45
CA GLU A 358 -11.31 -51.67 42.79
C GLU A 358 -12.77 -52.14 42.81
N ALA A 359 -13.48 -51.84 43.90
CA ALA A 359 -14.92 -52.12 43.98
C ALA A 359 -15.76 -51.17 43.11
N ALA A 360 -15.29 -49.95 42.84
CA ALA A 360 -15.97 -48.95 42.01
C ALA A 360 -15.71 -49.13 40.50
N LYS A 361 -14.53 -49.65 40.12
CA LYS A 361 -14.05 -49.81 38.74
C LYS A 361 -15.07 -50.47 37.80
N PRO A 362 -15.65 -51.67 38.06
CA PRO A 362 -16.57 -52.30 37.11
C PRO A 362 -17.83 -51.49 36.84
N PHE A 363 -18.37 -50.82 37.86
CA PHE A 363 -19.54 -49.97 37.72
C PHE A 363 -19.24 -48.68 36.95
N PHE A 364 -18.05 -48.10 37.16
CA PHE A 364 -17.62 -46.92 36.40
C PHE A 364 -17.46 -47.26 34.91
N ILE A 365 -16.89 -48.43 34.60
CA ILE A 365 -16.78 -48.95 33.23
C ILE A 365 -18.17 -49.09 32.59
N ASP A 366 -19.16 -49.64 33.30
CA ASP A 366 -20.52 -49.77 32.78
C ASP A 366 -21.18 -48.42 32.53
N ARG A 367 -20.95 -47.42 33.39
CA ARG A 367 -21.44 -46.05 33.14
C ARG A 367 -20.78 -45.40 31.94
N LEU A 368 -19.47 -45.58 31.74
CA LEU A 368 -18.80 -45.09 30.54
C LEU A 368 -19.30 -45.79 29.26
N ARG A 369 -19.62 -47.10 29.32
CA ARG A 369 -20.24 -47.83 28.20
C ARG A 369 -21.60 -47.24 27.83
N LEU A 370 -22.45 -46.95 28.82
CA LEU A 370 -23.75 -46.32 28.59
C LEU A 370 -23.60 -44.96 27.90
N VAL A 371 -22.66 -44.11 28.34
CA VAL A 371 -22.42 -42.81 27.67
C VAL A 371 -21.96 -43.00 26.23
N ARG A 372 -21.17 -44.03 25.95
CA ARG A 372 -20.72 -44.36 24.59
C ARG A 372 -21.86 -44.87 23.69
N GLU A 373 -22.85 -45.56 24.26
CA GLU A 373 -24.01 -46.09 23.52
C GLU A 373 -25.03 -45.00 23.15
N TYR A 374 -25.17 -43.95 23.97
CA TYR A 374 -26.00 -42.78 23.65
C TYR A 374 -25.25 -41.84 22.69
N ARG A 375 -25.42 -42.09 21.38
CA ARG A 375 -24.72 -41.44 20.26
C ARG A 375 -24.89 -39.92 20.17
N TRP A 376 -23.96 -39.19 20.77
CA TRP A 376 -23.54 -37.87 20.31
C TRP A 376 -22.07 -38.00 19.94
N ASP A 377 -21.67 -37.69 18.70
CA ASP A 377 -20.30 -37.94 18.23
C ASP A 377 -19.23 -37.31 19.15
N LEU A 378 -19.56 -36.16 19.74
CA LEU A 378 -18.76 -35.49 20.78
C LEU A 378 -18.70 -36.27 22.12
N ALA A 379 -19.79 -36.90 22.57
CA ALA A 379 -19.78 -37.76 23.76
C ALA A 379 -18.99 -39.05 23.53
N VAL A 380 -19.02 -39.60 22.31
CA VAL A 380 -18.21 -40.77 21.93
C VAL A 380 -16.72 -40.41 21.94
N PHE A 381 -16.33 -39.26 21.39
CA PHE A 381 -14.95 -38.79 21.42
C PHE A 381 -14.44 -38.57 22.85
N ALA A 382 -15.17 -37.81 23.67
CA ALA A 382 -14.80 -37.55 25.05
C ALA A 382 -14.75 -38.83 25.91
N SER A 383 -15.73 -39.74 25.74
CA SER A 383 -15.72 -41.03 26.43
C SER A 383 -14.50 -41.88 26.07
N ARG A 384 -14.03 -41.89 24.80
CA ARG A 384 -12.80 -42.60 24.40
C ARG A 384 -11.55 -42.06 25.11
N LYS A 385 -11.44 -40.73 25.20
CA LYS A 385 -10.31 -40.07 25.88
C LYS A 385 -10.31 -40.35 27.39
N ALA A 386 -11.49 -40.31 28.03
CA ALA A 386 -11.65 -40.71 29.42
C ALA A 386 -11.36 -42.22 29.63
N PHE A 387 -11.91 -43.09 28.77
CA PHE A 387 -11.64 -44.54 28.80
C PHE A 387 -10.14 -44.84 28.77
N GLY A 388 -9.38 -44.21 27.87
CA GLY A 388 -7.93 -44.40 27.77
C GLY A 388 -7.14 -43.90 28.99
N ARG A 389 -7.67 -42.91 29.74
CA ARG A 389 -7.01 -42.38 30.94
C ARG A 389 -7.30 -43.22 32.20
N TYR A 390 -8.51 -43.78 32.31
CA TYR A 390 -8.96 -44.50 33.52
C TYR A 390 -8.87 -46.02 33.39
N ILE A 391 -8.77 -46.54 32.17
CA ILE A 391 -8.56 -47.96 31.89
C ILE A 391 -7.21 -48.08 31.20
N ALA A 392 -6.15 -48.22 31.98
CA ALA A 392 -4.91 -48.75 31.43
C ALA A 392 -5.20 -50.17 30.91
N PRO A 393 -4.70 -50.56 29.72
CA PRO A 393 -4.68 -51.98 29.36
C PRO A 393 -3.91 -52.72 30.45
N ASP A 394 -4.39 -53.88 30.88
CA ASP A 394 -3.88 -54.67 32.02
C ASP A 394 -2.47 -55.27 31.76
N GLY A 395 -1.54 -54.51 31.17
CA GLY A 395 -0.21 -54.97 30.77
C GLY A 395 0.94 -53.94 30.79
N GLU A 396 0.72 -52.71 31.28
CA GLU A 396 1.82 -51.72 31.47
C GLU A 396 1.81 -51.08 32.87
N ARG A 397 1.93 -51.90 33.91
CA ARG A 397 2.44 -51.47 35.23
C ARG A 397 3.44 -52.46 35.78
#